data_AF-A0A7X6XDY5-F1
#
_entry.id   AF-A0A7X6XDY5-F1
#
_cell.length_a   1.000
_cell.length_b   1.000
_cell.length_c   1.000
_cell.angle_alpha   90.00
_cell.angle_beta   90.00
_cell.angle_gamma   90.00
#
_symmetry.space_group_name_H-M   'P 1'
#
loop_
_entity.id
_entity.type
_entity.pdbx_description
1 polymer ?
#
loop_
_entity_poly.entity_id
_entity_poly.type
_entity_poly.pdbx_seq_one_letter_code
_entity_poly.pdbx_strand_id
1 'polypeptide(L)'
;MKRAIDNLHACFPNIQFTSIIESVPCGAIFTGPFLNTLAYFETNLVKEEIQGRFKSIEKVMGRQPSHKAEGIVIIDIDLIQWNNEVLKPDDFKRDYMNELIVQMQRIACK
;
A
#
# COMPACT_ATOMS: atom_id res chain seq x y z
N MET A 1 5.02 -3.00 -9.54
CA MET A 1 5.30 -1.90 -8.61
C MET A 1 5.39 -0.53 -9.29
N LYS A 2 6.39 -0.23 -10.15
CA LYS A 2 6.60 1.11 -10.76
C LYS A 2 5.31 1.77 -11.30
N ARG A 3 4.53 1.06 -12.11
CA ARG A 3 3.29 1.59 -12.68
C ARG A 3 2.24 1.97 -11.62
N ALA A 4 2.19 1.26 -10.48
CA ALA A 4 1.28 1.63 -9.38
C ALA A 4 1.75 2.91 -8.68
N ILE A 5 3.05 3.05 -8.43
CA ILE A 5 3.67 4.27 -7.90
C ILE A 5 3.39 5.47 -8.82
N ASP A 6 3.56 5.30 -10.13
CA ASP A 6 3.28 6.35 -11.12
C ASP A 6 1.78 6.79 -11.07
N ASN A 7 0.84 5.85 -10.92
CA ASN A 7 -0.59 6.16 -10.78
C ASN A 7 -0.92 6.86 -9.46
N LEU A 8 -0.27 6.46 -8.36
CA LEU A 8 -0.44 7.08 -7.06
C LEU A 8 0.11 8.51 -7.04
N HIS A 9 1.28 8.76 -7.63
CA HIS A 9 1.81 10.12 -7.78
C HIS A 9 0.89 11.02 -8.60
N ALA A 10 0.27 10.49 -9.66
CA ALA A 10 -0.70 11.26 -10.44
C ALA A 10 -1.93 11.66 -9.62
N CYS A 11 -2.34 10.83 -8.65
CA CYS A 11 -3.47 11.10 -7.77
C CYS A 11 -3.11 11.97 -6.54
N PHE A 12 -1.87 11.85 -6.06
CA PHE A 12 -1.36 12.46 -4.84
C PHE A 12 0.07 12.97 -5.11
N PRO A 13 0.25 14.18 -5.68
CA PRO A 13 1.57 14.62 -6.15
C PRO A 13 2.68 14.62 -5.10
N ASN A 14 2.33 14.90 -3.85
CA ASN A 14 3.27 14.97 -2.72
C ASN A 14 3.43 13.63 -1.98
N ILE A 15 2.89 12.53 -2.51
CA ILE A 15 3.08 11.22 -1.89
C ILE A 15 4.54 10.83 -1.92
N GLN A 16 5.03 10.34 -0.79
CA GLN A 16 6.39 9.86 -0.62
C GLN A 16 6.34 8.37 -0.33
N PHE A 17 7.30 7.64 -0.91
CA PHE A 17 7.40 6.20 -0.77
C PHE A 17 8.71 5.83 -0.07
N THR A 18 8.67 4.78 0.74
CA THR A 18 9.87 4.08 1.21
C THR A 18 10.51 3.29 0.08
N SER A 19 11.64 2.65 0.35
CA SER A 19 12.13 1.59 -0.53
C SER A 19 11.09 0.46 -0.66
N ILE A 20 11.23 -0.31 -1.74
CA ILE A 20 10.45 -1.53 -1.95
C ILE A 20 11.22 -2.66 -1.26
N ILE A 21 10.54 -3.40 -0.40
CA ILE A 21 11.08 -4.56 0.29
C ILE A 21 10.32 -5.82 -0.11
N GLU A 22 11.03 -6.95 -0.07
CA GLU A 22 10.43 -8.26 -0.30
C GLU A 22 9.98 -8.88 1.04
N SER A 23 8.82 -9.52 1.08
CA SER A 23 8.34 -10.25 2.26
C SER A 23 7.85 -11.64 1.91
N VAL A 24 7.96 -12.55 2.88
CA VAL A 24 7.29 -13.85 2.82
C VAL A 24 5.78 -13.62 2.77
N PRO A 25 5.04 -14.36 1.92
CA PRO A 25 3.61 -14.19 1.84
C PRO A 25 2.91 -14.73 3.09
N CYS A 26 1.85 -14.06 3.51
CA CYS A 26 1.00 -14.52 4.61
C CYS A 26 -0.25 -15.21 4.05
N GLY A 27 -0.29 -16.54 4.11
CA GLY A 27 -1.43 -17.36 3.69
C GLY A 27 -1.01 -18.52 2.79
N ALA A 28 -1.63 -19.70 2.99
CA ALA A 28 -1.24 -20.96 2.33
C ALA A 28 -1.46 -20.98 0.81
N ILE A 29 -2.25 -20.04 0.30
CA ILE A 29 -2.63 -19.90 -1.11
C ILE A 29 -1.54 -19.19 -1.93
N PHE A 30 -0.63 -18.47 -1.28
CA PHE A 30 0.38 -17.66 -1.95
C PHE A 30 1.71 -18.41 -2.04
N THR A 31 2.29 -18.47 -3.24
CA THR A 31 3.47 -19.31 -3.54
C THR A 31 4.74 -18.52 -3.79
N GLY A 32 4.66 -17.20 -3.94
CA GLY A 32 5.79 -16.32 -4.21
C GLY A 32 5.89 -15.16 -3.19
N PRO A 33 7.06 -14.53 -3.09
CA PRO A 33 7.23 -13.38 -2.21
C PRO A 33 6.38 -12.19 -2.68
N PHE A 34 6.04 -11.32 -1.73
CA PHE A 34 5.39 -10.05 -2.02
C PHE A 34 6.39 -8.91 -2.04
N LEU A 35 6.12 -7.91 -2.88
CA LEU A 35 6.79 -6.61 -2.85
C LEU A 35 5.92 -5.64 -2.07
N ASN A 36 6.47 -5.07 -0.99
CA ASN A 36 5.80 -4.10 -0.13
C ASN A 36 6.55 -2.77 -0.17
N THR A 37 5.81 -1.67 -0.07
CA THR A 37 6.32 -0.33 0.12
C THR A 37 5.30 0.43 0.95
N LEU A 38 5.76 1.36 1.78
CA LEU A 38 4.90 2.24 2.56
C LEU A 38 4.89 3.62 1.92
N ALA A 39 3.72 4.25 1.92
CA ALA A 39 3.53 5.58 1.39
C ALA A 39 2.97 6.54 2.44
N TYR A 40 3.39 7.79 2.40
CA TYR A 40 2.88 8.87 3.24
C TYR A 40 2.53 10.07 2.36
N PHE A 41 1.40 10.69 2.66
CA PHE A 41 0.96 11.92 2.00
C PHE A 41 -0.02 12.67 2.90
N GLU A 42 -0.06 13.99 2.71
CA GLU A 42 -1.09 14.85 3.25
C GLU A 42 -2.16 15.11 2.20
N THR A 43 -3.40 15.27 2.64
CA THR A 43 -4.53 15.51 1.74
C THR A 43 -5.68 16.19 2.46
N ASN A 44 -6.46 16.96 1.70
CA ASN A 44 -7.71 17.56 2.16
C ASN A 44 -8.94 16.69 1.83
N LEU A 45 -8.72 15.52 1.23
CA LEU A 45 -9.77 14.57 0.87
C LEU A 45 -10.22 13.80 2.10
N VAL A 46 -11.46 13.32 2.08
CA VAL A 46 -11.96 12.42 3.11
C VAL A 46 -11.53 10.98 2.86
N LYS A 47 -11.57 10.13 3.90
CA LYS A 47 -11.14 8.73 3.84
C LYS A 47 -11.79 7.96 2.69
N GLU A 48 -13.09 8.20 2.46
CA GLU A 48 -13.90 7.52 1.46
C GLU A 48 -13.42 7.83 0.03
N GLU A 49 -13.05 9.09 -0.25
CA GLU A 49 -12.53 9.50 -1.56
C GLU A 49 -11.19 8.85 -1.85
N ILE A 50 -10.33 8.74 -0.84
CA ILE A 50 -9.01 8.10 -0.96
C ILE A 50 -9.17 6.61 -1.24
N GLN A 51 -10.03 5.93 -0.48
CA GLN A 51 -10.33 4.52 -0.69
C GLN A 51 -10.91 4.27 -2.09
N GLY A 52 -11.79 5.16 -2.58
CA GLY A 52 -12.32 5.11 -3.94
C GLY A 52 -11.23 5.23 -5.01
N ARG A 53 -10.25 6.12 -4.81
CA ARG A 53 -9.09 6.26 -5.70
C ARG A 53 -8.20 5.03 -5.67
N PHE A 54 -7.93 4.46 -4.48
CA PHE A 54 -7.15 3.23 -4.35
C PHE A 54 -7.79 2.08 -5.13
N LYS A 55 -9.10 1.86 -4.98
CA LYS A 55 -9.83 0.84 -5.75
C LYS A 55 -9.82 1.09 -7.25
N SER A 56 -9.88 2.35 -7.67
CA SER A 56 -9.79 2.72 -9.09
C SER A 56 -8.41 2.37 -9.67
N ILE A 57 -7.33 2.66 -8.93
CA ILE A 57 -5.96 2.32 -9.34
C ILE A 57 -5.78 0.80 -9.41
N GLU A 58 -6.23 0.05 -8.40
CA GLU A 58 -6.18 -1.41 -8.42
C GLU A 58 -6.88 -2.00 -9.65
N LYS A 59 -8.07 -1.48 -10.00
CA LYS A 59 -8.82 -1.89 -11.18
C LYS A 59 -8.07 -1.58 -12.48
N VAL A 60 -7.50 -0.37 -12.61
CA VAL A 60 -6.69 0.03 -13.77
C VAL A 60 -5.44 -0.84 -13.92
N MET A 61 -4.86 -1.27 -12.80
CA MET A 61 -3.72 -2.18 -12.77
C MET A 61 -4.08 -3.62 -13.17
N GLY A 62 -5.38 -3.94 -13.29
CA GLY A 62 -5.87 -5.23 -13.75
C GLY A 62 -6.31 -6.17 -12.62
N ARG A 63 -6.54 -5.67 -11.40
CA ARG A 63 -7.13 -6.48 -10.32
C ARG A 63 -8.53 -6.96 -10.75
N GLN A 64 -8.72 -8.27 -10.78
CA GLN A 64 -10.03 -8.92 -10.99
C GLN A 64 -10.53 -9.56 -9.69
N PRO A 65 -11.86 -9.70 -9.49
CA PRO A 65 -12.40 -10.38 -8.32
C PRO A 65 -11.96 -11.85 -8.18
N SER A 66 -11.82 -12.57 -9.29
CA SER A 66 -11.39 -13.98 -9.34
C SER A 66 -9.97 -14.20 -8.81
N HIS A 67 -9.07 -13.23 -9.00
CA HIS A 67 -7.68 -13.32 -8.58
C HIS A 67 -7.51 -13.67 -7.10
N LYS A 68 -8.44 -13.23 -6.24
CA LYS A 68 -8.38 -13.54 -4.80
C LYS A 68 -8.51 -15.04 -4.52
N ALA A 69 -9.35 -15.75 -5.27
CA ALA A 69 -9.52 -17.19 -5.12
C ALA A 69 -8.35 -17.98 -5.74
N GLU A 70 -7.66 -17.38 -6.71
CA GLU A 70 -6.50 -17.97 -7.41
C GLU A 70 -5.16 -17.63 -6.72
N GLY A 71 -5.18 -16.81 -5.66
CA GLY A 71 -3.96 -16.39 -4.95
C GLY A 71 -3.14 -15.35 -5.70
N ILE A 72 -3.73 -14.72 -6.71
CA ILE A 72 -3.07 -13.71 -7.53
C ILE A 72 -3.27 -12.33 -6.88
N VAL A 73 -2.17 -11.64 -6.59
CA VAL A 73 -2.18 -10.26 -6.10
C VAL A 73 -1.42 -9.39 -7.09
N ILE A 74 -2.14 -8.69 -7.96
CA ILE A 74 -1.53 -7.78 -8.95
C ILE A 74 -1.01 -6.51 -8.25
N ILE A 75 -1.87 -5.90 -7.45
CA ILE A 75 -1.57 -4.80 -6.54
C ILE A 75 -2.70 -4.77 -5.50
N ASP A 76 -2.35 -4.45 -4.25
CA ASP A 76 -3.31 -4.16 -3.18
C ASP A 76 -2.85 -2.84 -2.54
N ILE A 77 -3.77 -1.89 -2.40
CA ILE A 77 -3.46 -0.55 -1.89
C ILE A 77 -4.38 -0.29 -0.71
N ASP A 78 -3.77 -0.16 0.47
CA ASP A 78 -4.48 -0.05 1.72
C ASP A 78 -4.15 1.25 2.46
N LEU A 79 -5.19 1.86 3.03
CA LEU A 79 -5.03 2.93 4.01
C LEU A 79 -4.86 2.30 5.40
N ILE A 80 -3.63 2.22 5.88
CA ILE A 80 -3.30 1.55 7.14
C ILE A 80 -3.44 2.46 8.38
N GLN A 81 -3.24 3.76 8.21
CA GLN A 81 -3.31 4.77 9.26
C GLN A 81 -3.90 6.06 8.69
N TRP A 82 -4.73 6.73 9.48
CA TRP A 82 -5.31 8.03 9.18
C TRP A 82 -5.08 8.98 10.34
N ASN A 83 -4.26 10.01 10.15
CA ASN A 83 -3.78 10.86 11.24
C ASN A 83 -3.17 10.01 12.37
N ASN A 84 -3.76 10.06 13.57
CA ASN A 84 -3.31 9.30 14.74
C ASN A 84 -4.07 7.96 14.93
N GLU A 85 -4.97 7.63 14.01
CA GLU A 85 -5.83 6.44 14.07
C GLU A 85 -5.26 5.32 13.18
N VAL A 86 -4.91 4.17 13.77
CA VAL A 86 -4.52 2.96 13.01
C VAL A 86 -5.78 2.23 12.57
N LEU A 87 -6.03 2.18 11.26
CA LEU A 87 -7.23 1.58 10.67
C LEU A 87 -7.11 0.06 10.48
N LYS A 88 -5.88 -0.43 10.27
CA LYS A 88 -5.59 -1.84 10.00
C LYS A 88 -4.50 -2.34 10.96
N PRO A 89 -4.84 -2.60 12.24
CA PRO A 89 -3.86 -2.92 13.27
C PRO A 89 -3.09 -4.22 13.01
N ASP A 90 -3.70 -5.20 12.34
CA ASP A 90 -3.03 -6.46 12.01
C ASP A 90 -2.02 -6.27 10.88
N ASP A 91 -2.36 -5.48 9.85
CA ASP A 91 -1.42 -5.13 8.78
C ASP A 91 -0.27 -4.29 9.33
N PHE A 92 -0.55 -3.38 10.27
CA PHE A 92 0.47 -2.55 10.93
C PHE A 92 1.48 -3.35 11.76
N LYS A 93 1.11 -4.55 12.23
CA LYS A 93 1.96 -5.43 13.05
C LYS A 93 2.79 -6.42 12.24
N ARG A 94 2.69 -6.43 10.91
CA ARG A 94 3.46 -7.36 10.08
C ARG A 94 4.96 -7.11 10.25
N ASP A 95 5.76 -8.17 10.25
CA ASP A 95 7.19 -8.11 10.57
C ASP A 95 7.96 -7.08 9.73
N TYR A 96 7.61 -6.97 8.44
CA TYR A 96 8.23 -6.06 7.50
C TYR A 96 7.83 -4.58 7.68
N MET A 97 6.76 -4.28 8.44
CA MET A 97 6.27 -2.91 8.62
C MET A 97 7.22 -2.05 9.44
N ASN A 98 7.90 -2.64 10.45
CA ASN A 98 8.84 -1.89 11.28
C ASN A 98 9.98 -1.27 10.45
N GLU A 99 10.51 -2.02 9.48
CA GLU A 99 11.54 -1.52 8.58
C GLU A 99 11.03 -0.35 7.74
N LEU A 100 9.82 -0.48 7.19
CA LEU A 100 9.19 0.57 6.38
C LEU A 100 8.90 1.84 7.20
N ILE A 101 8.42 1.70 8.44
CA ILE A 101 8.15 2.84 9.33
C ILE A 101 9.44 3.60 9.67
N VAL A 102 10.53 2.90 9.96
CA VAL A 102 11.83 3.53 10.23
C VAL A 102 12.32 4.31 9.01
N GLN A 103 12.14 3.76 7.80
CA GLN A 103 12.45 4.50 6.57
C GLN A 103 11.55 5.73 6.41
N MET A 104 10.25 5.58 6.67
CA MET A 104 9.28 6.67 6.53
C MET A 104 9.58 7.84 7.47
N GLN A 105 9.95 7.57 8.73
CA GLN A 105 10.34 8.61 9.69
C GLN A 105 11.52 9.46 9.19
N ARG A 106 12.44 8.86 8.41
CA ARG A 106 13.58 9.59 7.82
C ARG A 106 13.19 10.45 6.62
N ILE A 107 12.05 10.16 5.99
CA ILE A 107 11.53 10.85 4.82
C ILE A 107 10.59 11.98 5.26
N ALA A 108 9.68 11.72 6.19
CA ALA A 108 8.69 12.68 6.68
C ALA A 108 9.28 13.78 7.59
N CYS A 109 10.47 13.58 8.17
CA CYS A 109 11.17 14.61 8.95
C CYS A 109 12.06 15.55 8.10
N LYS A 110 11.92 15.54 6.78
CA LYS A 110 12.60 16.47 5.86
C LYS A 110 11.63 17.50 5.31
#